data_AF-A0A0K3BKJ9-F1
#
_entry.id   AF-A0A0K3BKJ9-F1
#
_cell.length_a   1.000
_cell.length_b   1.000
_cell.length_c   1.000
_cell.angle_alpha   90.00
_cell.angle_beta   90.00
_cell.angle_gamma   90.00
#
_symmetry.space_group_name_H-M   'P 1'
#
loop_
_entity.id
_entity.type
_entity.pdbx_description
1 polymer ?
#
loop_
_entity_poly.entity_id
_entity_poly.type
_entity_poly.pdbx_seq_one_letter_code
_entity_poly.pdbx_strand_id
1 'polypeptide(L)'
;MFRIIIILVCATLISLVVFGGDSPPATADQPPVLQECPALKQGSTDPVNGTNCVRELQKKLSSLGYQQPMTGRFADRTEANVRAFQHSKGIAPIGIFGPKTREALLHESATPESAIPLPHYRTDNCTSQQCTLYLSRSRTRQYAQVAAERPLTVTVVSAAILRTSCAHVFKLTVATVVCHVLTDHYTQRVKNALGAAARQKACLRIRLVRPDLGEPLTFTPDNSRRCVD
;
A
#
# COMPACT_ATOMS: atom_id res chain seq x y z
N MET A 1 43.17 -18.98 6.70
CA MET A 1 43.76 -19.98 5.79
C MET A 1 43.33 -21.36 6.29
N PHE A 2 42.15 -21.85 5.91
CA PHE A 2 41.83 -23.29 5.85
C PHE A 2 40.61 -23.47 4.94
N ARG A 3 40.83 -24.27 3.90
CA ARG A 3 39.97 -24.53 2.75
C ARG A 3 39.11 -25.78 3.03
N ILE A 4 37.88 -25.78 2.50
CA ILE A 4 37.27 -26.82 1.63
C ILE A 4 37.66 -28.29 1.88
N ILE A 5 36.66 -29.18 2.07
CA ILE A 5 36.50 -30.60 1.60
C ILE A 5 35.20 -31.14 2.28
N ILE A 6 34.05 -31.27 1.60
CA ILE A 6 33.51 -32.43 0.83
C ILE A 6 33.21 -33.68 1.69
N ILE A 7 32.02 -34.27 1.44
CA ILE A 7 31.56 -35.68 1.59
C ILE A 7 30.24 -35.77 2.42
N LEU A 8 29.04 -35.75 1.81
CA LEU A 8 28.26 -36.89 1.27
C LEU A 8 27.98 -38.02 2.28
N VAL A 9 26.77 -38.04 2.88
CA VAL A 9 26.18 -39.26 3.49
C VAL A 9 24.72 -39.42 3.08
N CYS A 10 24.52 -40.47 2.26
CA CYS A 10 23.37 -41.36 2.04
C CYS A 10 22.01 -41.13 2.73
N ALA A 11 20.99 -41.10 1.86
CA ALA A 11 19.87 -42.05 1.75
C ALA A 11 19.08 -42.44 3.02
N THR A 12 17.77 -42.13 3.02
CA THR A 12 16.66 -43.08 2.76
C THR A 12 15.34 -42.53 3.33
N LEU A 13 14.27 -42.56 2.53
CA LEU A 13 13.00 -43.24 2.81
C LEU A 13 11.85 -42.59 2.01
N ILE A 14 11.39 -43.37 1.03
CA ILE A 14 10.13 -43.22 0.31
C ILE A 14 9.00 -43.60 1.25
N SER A 15 8.00 -42.75 1.40
CA SER A 15 6.65 -43.14 1.85
C SER A 15 5.60 -42.22 1.21
N LEU A 16 4.58 -42.87 0.66
CA LEU A 16 3.41 -42.32 -0.02
C LEU A 16 2.75 -41.19 0.76
N VAL A 17 2.29 -40.15 0.05
CA VAL A 17 0.89 -39.75 0.15
C VAL A 17 0.38 -39.38 -1.24
N VAL A 18 -0.60 -40.17 -1.71
CA VAL A 18 -1.53 -39.82 -2.77
C VAL A 18 -2.45 -38.73 -2.22
N PHE A 19 -2.43 -37.55 -2.81
CA PHE A 19 -3.58 -36.67 -2.82
C PHE A 19 -3.94 -36.40 -4.28
N GLY A 20 -4.82 -37.24 -4.80
CA GLY A 20 -5.70 -36.85 -5.90
C GLY A 20 -6.61 -35.74 -5.39
N GLY A 21 -6.23 -34.51 -5.69
CA GLY A 21 -7.09 -33.34 -5.60
C GLY A 21 -7.40 -32.88 -7.02
N ASP A 22 -8.40 -33.49 -7.66
CA ASP A 22 -9.16 -32.81 -8.70
C ASP A 22 -9.90 -31.65 -8.02
N SER A 23 -9.20 -30.54 -7.84
CA SER A 23 -9.81 -29.23 -7.67
C SER A 23 -9.59 -28.50 -8.98
N PRO A 24 -10.67 -28.09 -9.69
CA PRO A 24 -10.50 -27.31 -10.90
C PRO A 24 -9.71 -26.04 -10.55
N PRO A 25 -8.79 -25.58 -11.43
CA PRO A 25 -8.14 -24.31 -11.23
C PRO A 25 -9.25 -23.25 -11.18
N ALA A 26 -9.40 -22.60 -10.03
CA ALA A 26 -10.18 -21.38 -9.91
C ALA A 26 -9.65 -20.43 -10.98
N THR A 27 -10.41 -20.33 -12.07
CA THR A 27 -10.07 -19.51 -13.22
C THR A 27 -10.12 -18.07 -12.74
N ALA A 28 -8.95 -17.53 -12.45
CA ALA A 28 -8.68 -16.12 -12.39
C ALA A 28 -8.83 -15.55 -13.82
N ASP A 29 -10.07 -15.35 -14.27
CA ASP A 29 -10.40 -14.51 -15.44
C ASP A 29 -11.92 -14.31 -15.60
N GLN A 30 -12.60 -13.80 -14.56
CA GLN A 30 -13.92 -13.20 -14.77
C GLN A 30 -13.74 -11.70 -15.06
N PRO A 31 -14.30 -11.16 -16.17
CA PRO A 31 -14.28 -9.72 -16.43
C PRO A 31 -14.84 -8.95 -15.22
N PRO A 32 -14.42 -7.69 -14.99
CA PRO A 32 -14.89 -6.94 -13.85
C PRO A 32 -16.41 -6.77 -13.98
N VAL A 33 -17.17 -7.56 -13.22
CA VAL A 33 -18.63 -7.72 -13.26
C VAL A 33 -19.37 -6.37 -13.25
N LEU A 34 -18.75 -5.34 -12.65
CA LEU A 34 -19.25 -3.97 -12.61
C LEU A 34 -19.29 -3.24 -13.96
N GLN A 35 -18.50 -3.67 -14.94
CA GLN A 35 -18.42 -3.05 -16.26
C GLN A 35 -19.72 -3.25 -17.06
N GLU A 36 -20.37 -4.39 -16.86
CA GLU A 36 -21.60 -4.81 -17.56
C GLU A 36 -22.89 -4.44 -16.82
N CYS A 37 -22.78 -4.02 -15.55
CA CYS A 37 -23.94 -3.62 -14.76
C CYS A 37 -24.70 -2.44 -15.40
N PRO A 38 -26.02 -2.33 -15.31
CA PRO A 38 -26.72 -1.10 -15.71
C PRO A 38 -26.49 0.03 -14.69
N ALA A 39 -27.11 1.19 -14.93
CA ALA A 39 -27.06 2.27 -13.95
C ALA A 39 -27.83 1.87 -12.67
N LEU A 40 -27.18 1.94 -11.51
CA LEU A 40 -27.79 1.63 -10.21
C LEU A 40 -28.10 2.91 -9.44
N LYS A 41 -29.21 2.92 -8.71
CA LYS A 41 -29.68 4.04 -7.88
C LYS A 41 -30.43 3.51 -6.66
N GLN A 42 -30.83 4.41 -5.77
CA GLN A 42 -31.67 4.04 -4.62
C GLN A 42 -32.88 3.21 -5.08
N GLY A 43 -33.10 2.08 -4.40
CA GLY A 43 -34.14 1.10 -4.73
C GLY A 43 -33.68 -0.05 -5.63
N SER A 44 -32.54 0.07 -6.33
CA SER A 44 -31.94 -1.06 -7.06
C SER A 44 -31.66 -2.22 -6.11
N THR A 45 -32.03 -3.43 -6.50
CA THR A 45 -31.83 -4.65 -5.70
C THR A 45 -31.37 -5.76 -6.62
N ASP A 46 -30.40 -6.54 -6.15
CA ASP A 46 -29.93 -7.72 -6.87
C ASP A 46 -30.99 -8.85 -6.89
N PRO A 47 -30.98 -9.71 -7.93
CA PRO A 47 -30.12 -9.63 -9.11
C PRO A 47 -30.63 -8.58 -10.11
N VAL A 48 -29.69 -7.95 -10.80
CA VAL A 48 -29.97 -7.06 -11.93
C VAL A 48 -29.47 -7.74 -13.20
N ASN A 49 -30.37 -8.11 -14.11
CA ASN A 49 -30.07 -8.88 -15.32
C ASN A 49 -29.33 -10.21 -15.03
N GLY A 50 -29.66 -10.88 -13.94
CA GLY A 50 -29.01 -12.14 -13.53
C GLY A 50 -27.68 -11.97 -12.79
N THR A 51 -27.25 -10.73 -12.53
CA THR A 51 -25.96 -10.40 -11.92
C THR A 51 -26.14 -9.65 -10.60
N ASN A 52 -25.27 -9.93 -9.62
CA ASN A 52 -25.29 -9.26 -8.30
C ASN A 52 -24.56 -7.90 -8.31
N CYS A 53 -25.01 -7.01 -9.20
CA CYS A 53 -24.39 -5.70 -9.45
C CYS A 53 -24.32 -4.78 -8.24
N VAL A 54 -25.37 -4.75 -7.41
CA VAL A 54 -25.41 -3.94 -6.19
C VAL A 54 -24.40 -4.47 -5.18
N ARG A 55 -24.31 -5.78 -4.99
CA ARG A 55 -23.35 -6.40 -4.07
C ARG A 55 -21.91 -6.18 -4.51
N GLU A 56 -21.62 -6.25 -5.81
CA GLU A 56 -20.28 -5.94 -6.31
C GLU A 56 -19.92 -4.45 -6.12
N LEU A 57 -20.89 -3.54 -6.32
CA LEU A 57 -20.69 -2.12 -6.04
C LEU A 57 -20.41 -1.92 -4.54
N GLN A 58 -21.20 -2.56 -3.69
CA GLN A 58 -21.03 -2.49 -2.25
C GLN A 58 -19.64 -3.00 -1.82
N LYS A 59 -19.22 -4.16 -2.34
CA LYS A 59 -17.90 -4.75 -2.11
C LYS A 59 -16.79 -3.81 -2.51
N LYS A 60 -16.90 -3.17 -3.67
CA LYS A 60 -15.91 -2.21 -4.15
C LYS A 60 -15.88 -0.94 -3.31
N LEU A 61 -17.02 -0.37 -2.94
CA LEU A 61 -17.07 0.77 -2.02
C LEU A 61 -16.42 0.41 -0.66
N SER A 62 -16.67 -0.79 -0.15
CA SER A 62 -16.03 -1.26 1.09
C SER A 62 -14.52 -1.39 0.96
N SER A 63 -13.99 -1.84 -0.18
CA SER A 63 -12.54 -1.94 -0.38
C SER A 63 -11.86 -0.57 -0.52
N LEU A 64 -12.63 0.47 -0.86
CA LEU A 64 -12.20 1.87 -0.85
C LEU A 64 -12.36 2.55 0.53
N GLY A 65 -12.78 1.80 1.56
CA GLY A 65 -12.88 2.29 2.93
C GLY A 65 -14.23 2.91 3.31
N TYR A 66 -15.24 2.84 2.44
CA TYR A 66 -16.60 3.24 2.79
C TYR A 66 -17.29 2.16 3.61
N GLN A 67 -17.80 2.50 4.79
CA GLN A 67 -18.56 1.54 5.59
C GLN A 67 -19.88 1.16 4.89
N GLN A 68 -19.96 -0.08 4.42
CA GLN A 68 -21.02 -0.53 3.53
C GLN A 68 -21.57 -1.91 3.94
N PRO A 69 -22.90 -2.07 4.12
CA PRO A 69 -23.52 -3.38 4.27
C PRO A 69 -23.60 -4.13 2.93
N MET A 70 -23.28 -5.43 2.93
CA MET A 70 -23.30 -6.31 1.73
C MET A 70 -24.68 -6.94 1.51
N THR A 71 -25.72 -6.10 1.45
CA THR A 71 -27.13 -6.55 1.39
C THR A 71 -27.57 -6.90 -0.03
N GLY A 72 -26.86 -6.45 -1.07
CA GLY A 72 -27.37 -6.47 -2.45
C GLY A 72 -28.55 -5.51 -2.67
N ARG A 73 -28.83 -4.61 -1.72
CA ARG A 73 -29.87 -3.58 -1.81
C ARG A 73 -29.24 -2.19 -1.78
N PHE A 74 -29.49 -1.41 -2.81
CA PHE A 74 -29.02 -0.05 -2.94
C PHE A 74 -29.95 0.88 -2.13
N ALA A 75 -29.72 0.91 -0.83
CA ALA A 75 -30.45 1.75 0.12
C ALA A 75 -29.66 3.03 0.46
N ASP A 76 -30.17 3.83 1.39
CA ASP A 76 -29.67 5.17 1.75
C ASP A 76 -28.17 5.19 2.04
N ARG A 77 -27.66 4.16 2.74
CA ARG A 77 -26.23 4.07 3.05
C ARG A 77 -25.37 3.82 1.81
N THR A 78 -25.86 3.00 0.88
CA THR A 78 -25.17 2.77 -0.40
C THR A 78 -25.18 4.03 -1.25
N GLU A 79 -26.31 4.75 -1.30
CA GLU A 79 -26.39 6.03 -2.01
C GLU A 79 -25.46 7.09 -1.41
N ALA A 80 -25.47 7.26 -0.09
CA ALA A 80 -24.59 8.20 0.60
C ALA A 80 -23.12 7.92 0.29
N ASN A 81 -22.71 6.65 0.30
CA ASN A 81 -21.34 6.24 -0.06
C ASN A 81 -21.03 6.51 -1.54
N VAL A 82 -21.99 6.31 -2.46
CA VAL A 82 -21.81 6.65 -3.88
C VAL A 82 -21.67 8.17 -4.06
N ARG A 83 -22.47 8.99 -3.36
CA ARG A 83 -22.34 10.46 -3.39
C ARG A 83 -20.99 10.91 -2.85
N ALA A 84 -20.55 10.34 -1.73
CA ALA A 84 -19.24 10.64 -1.14
C ALA A 84 -18.10 10.26 -2.11
N PHE A 85 -18.19 9.08 -2.74
CA PHE A 85 -17.23 8.67 -3.76
C PHE A 85 -17.21 9.63 -4.95
N GLN A 86 -18.37 9.98 -5.50
CA GLN A 86 -18.47 10.94 -6.61
C GLN A 86 -17.84 12.29 -6.25
N HIS A 87 -18.16 12.83 -5.08
CA HIS A 87 -17.56 14.05 -4.57
C HIS A 87 -16.03 13.95 -4.48
N SER A 88 -15.50 12.82 -3.97
CA SER A 88 -14.05 12.60 -3.87
C SER A 88 -13.34 12.55 -5.23
N LYS A 89 -14.08 12.26 -6.31
CA LYS A 89 -13.57 12.15 -7.68
C LYS A 89 -13.90 13.37 -8.56
N GLY A 90 -14.46 14.44 -7.98
CA GLY A 90 -14.87 15.62 -8.76
C GLY A 90 -16.05 15.35 -9.72
N ILE A 91 -16.80 14.28 -9.47
CA ILE A 91 -18.02 13.92 -10.21
C ILE A 91 -19.21 14.54 -9.45
N ALA A 92 -20.23 15.01 -10.17
CA ALA A 92 -21.47 15.47 -9.55
C ALA A 92 -22.04 14.40 -8.58
N PRO A 93 -22.22 14.71 -7.28
CA PRO A 93 -22.59 13.74 -6.26
C PRO A 93 -24.10 13.44 -6.24
N ILE A 94 -24.60 12.94 -7.36
CA ILE A 94 -26.01 12.66 -7.61
C ILE A 94 -26.48 11.31 -7.04
N GLY A 95 -25.57 10.47 -6.55
CA GLY A 95 -25.90 9.19 -5.88
C GLY A 95 -26.20 8.03 -6.82
N ILE A 96 -25.98 8.22 -8.13
CA ILE A 96 -26.24 7.21 -9.16
C ILE A 96 -24.92 6.56 -9.61
N PHE A 97 -24.87 5.23 -9.59
CA PHE A 97 -23.80 4.46 -10.21
C PHE A 97 -24.02 4.38 -11.73
N GLY A 98 -23.72 5.46 -12.45
CA GLY A 98 -23.76 5.55 -13.91
C GLY A 98 -22.39 5.35 -14.57
N PRO A 99 -22.27 5.54 -15.90
CA PRO A 99 -21.04 5.32 -16.66
C PRO A 99 -19.81 6.04 -16.09
N LYS A 100 -19.94 7.34 -15.76
CA LYS A 100 -18.84 8.12 -15.16
C LYS A 100 -18.41 7.60 -13.79
N THR A 101 -19.38 7.25 -12.94
CA THR A 101 -19.11 6.69 -11.61
C THR A 101 -18.41 5.33 -11.73
N ARG A 102 -18.85 4.50 -12.68
CA ARG A 102 -18.29 3.18 -12.95
C ARG A 102 -16.86 3.25 -13.44
N GLU A 103 -16.60 4.08 -14.45
CA GLU A 103 -15.26 4.30 -14.98
C GLU A 103 -14.29 4.71 -13.84
N ALA A 104 -14.66 5.74 -13.08
CA ALA A 104 -13.85 6.19 -11.95
C ALA A 104 -13.63 5.10 -10.88
N LEU A 105 -14.62 4.24 -10.64
CA LEU A 105 -14.58 3.19 -9.64
C LEU A 105 -13.81 1.95 -10.12
N LEU A 106 -13.76 1.69 -11.43
CA LEU A 106 -12.96 0.62 -12.05
C LEU A 106 -11.47 1.01 -12.17
N HIS A 107 -11.18 2.28 -12.43
CA HIS A 107 -9.81 2.80 -12.41
C HIS A 107 -9.20 2.85 -10.99
N GLU A 108 -10.03 2.79 -9.96
CA GLU A 108 -9.57 2.70 -8.57
C GLU A 108 -9.29 1.24 -8.21
N SER A 109 -8.03 0.80 -8.24
CA SER A 109 -7.65 -0.52 -7.76
C SER A 109 -7.86 -0.61 -6.24
N ALA A 110 -8.45 -1.73 -5.79
CA ALA A 110 -8.64 -2.00 -4.38
C ALA A 110 -7.27 -2.26 -3.75
N THR A 111 -6.63 -1.22 -3.24
CA THR A 111 -5.45 -1.36 -2.40
C THR A 111 -5.68 -0.54 -1.14
N PRO A 112 -5.69 -1.15 0.05
CA PRO A 112 -5.51 -0.44 1.32
C PRO A 112 -4.20 0.38 1.35
N GLU A 113 -3.32 0.19 0.36
CA GLU A 113 -2.08 0.93 0.11
C GLU A 113 -2.30 2.25 -0.69
N SER A 114 -3.43 2.43 -1.38
CA SER A 114 -3.70 3.61 -2.23
C SER A 114 -4.15 4.87 -1.46
N ALA A 115 -4.62 4.72 -0.21
CA ALA A 115 -4.93 5.86 0.67
C ALA A 115 -3.68 6.56 1.23
N ILE A 116 -2.49 6.03 0.97
CA ILE A 116 -1.21 6.67 1.28
C ILE A 116 -0.65 7.14 -0.06
N PRO A 117 -0.79 8.42 -0.42
CA PRO A 117 -0.26 8.89 -1.70
C PRO A 117 1.26 8.69 -1.64
N LEU A 118 1.86 8.16 -2.71
CA LEU A 118 3.28 7.78 -2.74
C LEU A 118 4.18 8.91 -2.22
N PRO A 119 5.19 8.62 -1.37
CA PRO A 119 6.08 9.66 -0.88
C PRO A 119 6.85 10.26 -2.05
N HIS A 120 6.62 11.54 -2.35
CA HIS A 120 7.55 12.29 -3.17
C HIS A 120 8.77 12.63 -2.32
N TYR A 121 9.90 12.05 -2.65
CA TYR A 121 11.18 12.29 -1.99
C TYR A 121 12.06 13.13 -2.92
N ARG A 122 12.84 14.02 -2.32
CA ARG A 122 13.98 14.65 -3.00
C ARG A 122 15.24 13.88 -2.61
N THR A 123 16.03 13.46 -3.59
CA THR A 123 17.32 12.80 -3.34
C THR A 123 18.46 13.81 -3.29
N ASP A 124 19.50 13.48 -2.53
CA ASP A 124 20.72 14.25 -2.41
C ASP A 124 21.90 13.32 -2.11
N ASN A 125 23.08 13.63 -2.68
CA ASN A 125 24.32 12.88 -2.48
C ASN A 125 24.17 11.34 -2.63
N CYS A 126 23.46 10.88 -3.66
CA CYS A 126 23.27 9.46 -3.91
C CYS A 126 24.43 8.89 -4.75
N THR A 127 25.24 8.03 -4.14
CA THR A 127 26.40 7.33 -4.69
C THR A 127 26.31 5.82 -4.41
N SER A 128 27.36 5.07 -4.76
CA SER A 128 27.51 3.65 -4.41
C SER A 128 27.84 3.40 -2.92
N GLN A 129 27.84 4.44 -2.08
CA GLN A 129 28.21 4.35 -0.67
C GLN A 129 27.17 5.00 0.26
N GLN A 130 26.48 6.04 -0.20
CA GLN A 130 25.48 6.73 0.59
C GLN A 130 24.41 7.37 -0.28
N CYS A 131 23.22 7.60 0.26
CA CYS A 131 22.16 8.37 -0.38
C CYS A 131 21.30 9.01 0.70
N THR A 132 20.91 10.27 0.51
CA THR A 132 20.02 10.98 1.43
C THR A 132 18.72 11.30 0.71
N LEU A 133 17.60 10.92 1.31
CA LEU A 133 16.27 11.27 0.84
C LEU A 133 15.60 12.23 1.82
N TYR A 134 14.85 13.18 1.28
CA TYR A 134 14.07 14.14 2.06
C TYR A 134 12.59 13.96 1.73
N LEU A 135 11.79 13.69 2.77
CA LEU A 135 10.34 13.74 2.70
C LEU A 135 9.87 15.15 3.11
N SER A 136 9.07 15.80 2.27
CA SER A 136 8.61 17.18 2.50
C SER A 136 7.90 17.36 3.86
N ARG A 137 7.78 18.60 4.35
CA ARG A 137 7.12 18.84 5.66
C ARG A 137 5.64 18.48 5.58
N SER A 138 4.99 18.84 4.48
CA SER A 138 3.59 18.50 4.18
C SER A 138 3.35 16.98 4.28
N ARG A 139 4.17 16.18 3.59
CA ARG A 139 4.09 14.71 3.62
C ARG A 139 4.46 14.10 4.97
N THR A 140 5.49 14.64 5.61
CA THR A 140 5.92 14.21 6.95
C THR A 140 4.79 14.36 7.97
N ARG A 141 4.08 15.50 7.95
CA ARG A 141 2.91 15.74 8.81
C ARG A 141 1.76 14.80 8.49
N GLN A 142 1.45 14.63 7.20
CA GLN A 142 0.39 13.73 6.75
C GLN A 142 0.64 12.29 7.25
N TYR A 143 1.85 11.76 7.08
CA TYR A 143 2.19 10.42 7.55
C TYR A 143 2.25 10.29 9.06
N ALA A 144 2.70 11.33 9.78
CA ALA A 144 2.67 11.33 11.24
C ALA A 144 1.24 11.30 11.79
N GLN A 145 0.30 12.01 11.16
CA GLN A 145 -1.13 11.99 11.52
C GLN A 145 -1.73 10.61 11.27
N VAL A 146 -1.53 10.04 10.08
CA VAL A 146 -2.03 8.70 9.73
C VAL A 146 -1.45 7.62 10.66
N ALA A 147 -0.16 7.72 11.00
CA ALA A 147 0.52 6.82 11.93
C ALA A 147 0.03 6.93 13.38
N ALA A 148 -0.55 8.07 13.77
CA ALA A 148 -1.10 8.28 15.10
C ALA A 148 -2.53 7.73 15.23
N GLU A 149 -3.34 7.83 14.18
CA GLU A 149 -4.77 7.46 14.20
C GLU A 149 -5.01 5.96 14.02
N ARG A 150 -4.11 5.24 13.35
CA ARG A 150 -4.29 3.82 13.00
C ARG A 150 -2.98 3.04 13.16
N PRO A 151 -2.84 2.19 14.20
CA PRO A 151 -1.58 1.50 14.48
C PRO A 151 -1.16 0.52 13.37
N LEU A 152 -2.11 -0.05 12.62
CA LEU A 152 -1.84 -0.97 11.51
C LEU A 152 -1.28 -0.28 10.25
N THR A 153 -1.41 1.05 10.13
CA THR A 153 -0.95 1.80 8.94
C THR A 153 0.48 2.33 9.10
N VAL A 154 1.03 2.29 10.31
CA VAL A 154 2.45 2.57 10.57
C VAL A 154 3.33 1.59 9.78
N THR A 155 2.93 0.32 9.72
CA THR A 155 3.62 -0.72 8.96
C THR A 155 3.56 -0.44 7.45
N VAL A 156 2.42 0.03 6.94
CA VAL A 156 2.26 0.33 5.51
C VAL A 156 3.05 1.57 5.10
N VAL A 157 2.99 2.65 5.88
CA VAL A 157 3.77 3.88 5.64
C VAL A 157 5.26 3.60 5.74
N SER A 158 5.68 2.86 6.78
CA SER A 158 7.08 2.48 6.96
C SER A 158 7.56 1.58 5.82
N ALA A 159 6.75 0.59 5.41
CA ALA A 159 7.05 -0.26 4.27
C ALA A 159 7.14 0.55 2.96
N ALA A 160 6.24 1.50 2.73
CA ALA A 160 6.28 2.36 1.54
C ALA A 160 7.53 3.25 1.52
N ILE A 161 7.88 3.89 2.64
CA ILE A 161 9.09 4.71 2.78
C ILE A 161 10.34 3.84 2.54
N LEU A 162 10.39 2.65 3.15
CA LEU A 162 11.50 1.71 2.99
C LEU A 162 11.62 1.22 1.55
N ARG A 163 10.55 0.68 0.95
CA ARG A 163 10.51 0.20 -0.44
C ARG A 163 10.98 1.28 -1.42
N THR A 164 10.48 2.50 -1.26
CA THR A 164 10.83 3.61 -2.14
C THR A 164 12.31 3.98 -1.96
N SER A 165 12.77 4.12 -0.71
CA SER A 165 14.18 4.40 -0.42
C SER A 165 15.12 3.34 -1.01
N CYS A 166 14.70 2.06 -0.96
CA CYS A 166 15.45 0.94 -1.53
C CYS A 166 15.45 0.92 -3.06
N ALA A 167 14.35 1.34 -3.72
CA ALA A 167 14.25 1.40 -5.18
C ALA A 167 15.24 2.43 -5.79
N HIS A 168 15.52 3.52 -5.08
CA HIS A 168 16.54 4.50 -5.50
C HIS A 168 17.98 4.02 -5.33
N VAL A 169 18.18 2.88 -4.68
CA VAL A 169 19.48 2.36 -4.25
C VAL A 169 19.88 1.10 -5.07
N PHE A 170 19.25 0.90 -6.24
CA PHE A 170 19.41 -0.28 -7.14
C PHE A 170 20.85 -0.62 -7.58
N LYS A 171 21.88 0.13 -7.17
CA LYS A 171 23.32 -0.16 -7.40
C LYS A 171 24.07 -0.71 -6.18
N LEU A 172 23.44 -0.88 -5.03
CA LEU A 172 24.05 -1.40 -3.81
C LEU A 172 23.59 -2.84 -3.58
N THR A 173 24.42 -3.82 -3.93
CA THR A 173 24.16 -5.27 -3.76
C THR A 173 23.88 -5.69 -2.31
N VAL A 174 24.21 -4.85 -1.32
CA VAL A 174 23.94 -5.07 0.12
C VAL A 174 22.59 -4.50 0.56
N ALA A 175 21.99 -3.57 -0.21
CA ALA A 175 20.73 -2.92 0.15
C ALA A 175 19.55 -3.89 0.08
N THR A 176 19.58 -4.89 -0.80
CA THR A 176 18.53 -5.92 -0.91
C THR A 176 18.34 -6.72 0.39
N VAL A 177 19.42 -6.95 1.13
CA VAL A 177 19.40 -7.70 2.41
C VAL A 177 18.85 -6.84 3.54
N VAL A 178 19.24 -5.56 3.62
CA VAL A 178 18.71 -4.62 4.64
C VAL A 178 17.22 -4.34 4.44
N CYS A 179 16.75 -4.31 3.18
CA CYS A 179 15.35 -4.04 2.84
C CYS A 179 14.41 -5.24 3.08
N HIS A 180 14.91 -6.49 3.12
CA HIS A 180 14.12 -7.68 3.42
C HIS A 180 14.12 -8.08 4.90
N VAL A 181 15.18 -7.74 5.66
CA VAL A 181 15.43 -8.35 6.97
C VAL A 181 14.87 -7.55 8.15
N LEU A 182 14.47 -6.28 8.01
CA LEU A 182 14.21 -5.41 9.17
C LEU A 182 12.91 -4.58 9.09
N THR A 183 11.83 -5.16 8.57
CA THR A 183 10.51 -4.50 8.53
C THR A 183 9.96 -4.20 9.93
N ASP A 184 10.26 -5.01 10.94
CA ASP A 184 9.77 -4.76 12.31
C ASP A 184 10.71 -3.89 13.15
N HIS A 185 12.03 -4.08 13.03
CA HIS A 185 13.02 -3.37 13.85
C HIS A 185 13.05 -1.86 13.58
N TYR A 186 12.84 -1.43 12.33
CA TYR A 186 12.87 -0.01 11.98
C TYR A 186 11.51 0.68 12.05
N THR A 187 10.40 -0.06 12.08
CA THR A 187 9.05 0.53 12.09
C THR A 187 8.86 1.49 13.28
N GLN A 188 9.35 1.13 14.46
CA GLN A 188 9.28 2.03 15.62
C GLN A 188 10.18 3.26 15.48
N ARG A 189 11.36 3.11 14.89
CA ARG A 189 12.28 4.24 14.65
C ARG A 189 11.72 5.21 13.62
N VAL A 190 11.10 4.70 12.56
CA VAL A 190 10.39 5.51 11.55
C VAL A 190 9.23 6.26 12.18
N LYS A 191 8.38 5.57 12.96
CA LYS A 191 7.26 6.19 13.67
C LYS A 191 7.72 7.33 14.59
N ASN A 192 8.73 7.07 15.42
CA ASN A 192 9.27 8.05 16.35
C ASN A 192 9.88 9.26 15.62
N ALA A 193 10.62 9.02 14.53
CA ALA A 193 11.22 10.07 13.72
C ALA A 193 10.17 10.91 12.96
N LEU A 194 9.13 10.28 12.39
CA LEU A 194 8.00 10.97 11.78
C LEU A 194 7.29 11.87 12.80
N GLY A 195 6.99 11.34 13.99
CA GLY A 195 6.36 12.12 15.06
C GLY A 195 7.24 13.28 15.53
N ALA A 196 8.55 13.06 15.68
CA ALA A 196 9.49 14.12 16.04
C ALA A 196 9.60 15.20 14.96
N ALA A 197 9.73 14.81 13.68
CA ALA A 197 9.83 15.74 12.57
C ALA A 197 8.53 16.55 12.39
N ALA A 198 7.37 15.91 12.52
CA ALA A 198 6.08 16.59 12.46
C ALA A 198 5.93 17.64 13.58
N ARG A 199 6.29 17.29 14.83
CA ARG A 199 6.28 18.24 15.97
C ARG A 199 7.20 19.43 15.75
N GLN A 200 8.36 19.20 15.13
CA GLN A 200 9.35 20.24 14.83
C GLN A 200 9.06 21.03 13.55
N LYS A 201 7.94 20.74 12.86
CA LYS A 201 7.62 21.31 11.54
C LYS A 201 8.76 21.10 10.51
N ALA A 202 9.50 20.00 10.65
CA ALA A 202 10.66 19.65 9.85
C ALA A 202 10.34 18.62 8.76
N CYS A 203 11.24 18.47 7.78
CA CYS A 203 11.23 17.31 6.89
C CYS A 203 11.75 16.09 7.62
N LEU A 204 11.37 14.90 7.15
CA LEU A 204 12.06 13.68 7.52
C LEU A 204 13.24 13.46 6.56
N ARG A 205 14.46 13.51 7.08
CA ARG A 205 15.67 13.10 6.36
C ARG A 205 15.95 11.63 6.63
N ILE A 206 16.06 10.88 5.54
CA ILE A 206 16.36 9.44 5.52
C ILE A 206 17.75 9.30 4.92
N ARG A 207 18.74 8.87 5.70
CA ARG A 207 20.10 8.66 5.22
C ARG A 207 20.42 7.18 5.18
N LEU A 208 20.82 6.71 4.02
CA LEU A 208 21.32 5.36 3.77
C LEU A 208 22.83 5.42 3.62
N VAL A 209 23.53 4.53 4.30
CA VAL A 209 24.99 4.40 4.25
C VAL A 209 25.34 2.92 4.17
N ARG A 210 26.47 2.61 3.54
CA ARG A 210 27.00 1.24 3.52
C ARG A 210 27.32 0.77 4.97
N PRO A 211 26.99 -0.48 5.38
CA PRO A 211 27.11 -0.90 6.79
C PRO A 211 28.53 -0.86 7.39
N ASP A 212 29.56 -0.98 6.55
CA ASP A 212 30.99 -0.84 6.90
C ASP A 212 31.38 0.61 7.24
N LEU A 213 30.61 1.60 6.80
CA LEU A 213 30.90 3.02 6.98
C LEU A 213 30.09 3.66 8.13
N GLY A 214 29.15 2.92 8.73
CA GLY A 214 28.36 3.40 9.85
C GLY A 214 26.94 2.81 9.90
N GLU A 215 26.05 3.51 10.60
CA GLU A 215 24.66 3.08 10.75
C GLU A 215 23.95 3.07 9.37
N PRO A 216 23.44 1.92 8.92
CA PRO A 216 23.06 1.73 7.52
C PRO A 216 21.81 2.53 7.13
N LEU A 217 20.95 2.85 8.09
CA LEU A 217 19.71 3.56 7.86
C LEU A 217 19.36 4.43 9.07
N THR A 218 19.28 5.73 8.84
CA THR A 218 18.97 6.72 9.89
C THR A 218 17.83 7.63 9.47
N PHE A 219 16.99 7.99 10.45
CA PHE A 219 15.81 8.85 10.28
C PHE A 219 15.93 10.03 11.23
N THR A 220 15.99 11.25 10.69
CA THR A 220 16.23 12.46 11.49
C THR A 220 15.35 13.62 11.00
N PRO A 221 14.79 14.44 11.91
CA PRO A 221 14.21 15.74 11.54
C PRO A 221 15.26 16.64 10.90
N ASP A 222 14.90 17.33 9.81
CA ASP A 222 15.80 18.25 9.12
C ASP A 222 15.06 19.55 8.73
N ASN A 223 15.61 20.67 9.19
CA ASN A 223 15.11 22.04 8.94
C ASN A 223 16.03 22.85 8.02
N SER A 224 17.01 22.20 7.39
CA SER A 224 17.92 22.86 6.47
C SER A 224 17.21 23.34 5.20
N ARG A 225 17.91 24.14 4.39
CA ARG A 225 17.41 24.60 3.07
C ARG A 225 17.12 23.46 2.09
N ARG A 226 17.59 22.23 2.38
CA ARG A 226 17.30 21.03 1.57
C ARG A 226 15.87 20.50 1.81
N CYS A 227 15.23 20.94 2.90
CA CYS A 227 13.85 20.63 3.24
C CYS A 227 12.89 21.58 2.51
N VAL A 228 12.28 21.07 1.44
CA VAL A 228 11.34 21.77 0.56
C VAL A 228 9.91 21.26 0.81
N ASP A 229 8.91 22.06 0.46
CA ASP A 229 7.47 21.76 0.62
C ASP A 229 6.78 21.42 -0.70
#